data_AF-A0A956BW78-F1
#
_entry.id   AF-A0A956BW78-F1
#
_cell.length_a   1.000
_cell.length_b   1.000
_cell.length_c   1.000
_cell.angle_alpha   90.00
_cell.angle_beta   90.00
_cell.angle_gamma   90.00
#
_symmetry.space_group_name_H-M   'P 1'
#
loop_
_entity.id
_entity.type
_entity.pdbx_description
1 polymer ?
#
loop_
_entity_poly.entity_id
_entity_poly.type
_entity_poly.pdbx_seq_one_letter_code
_entity_poly.pdbx_strand_id
1 'polypeptide(L)'
;MSKTTPKTAPKAKAFRKANDTRELRIAKQASAREAIGPITPGQDVFVLTFGQFSLIDVLVHVLDEIGPASVDISTWTAAHADVQRAADLMSAAAITKLRFVVDRSFETRQPEYCAHMRLLFGEDCIRATRTHAKFIVIRNERANVVVRTSMNLNENPRLENVEVSESREFAEWFTGVVDAIFADLEPRHNESALNLPSLQESFDFRECEAQAIPLSTLTVPETTHVLTRS
;
A
#
# COMPACT_ATOMS: atom_id res chain seq x y z
N MET A 1 -39.56 -8.18 -27.03
CA MET A 1 -39.04 -7.36 -25.92
C MET A 1 -38.45 -8.30 -24.87
N SER A 2 -37.13 -8.44 -24.83
CA SER A 2 -36.44 -9.31 -23.87
C SER A 2 -36.30 -8.58 -22.54
N LYS A 3 -36.91 -9.10 -21.47
CA LYS A 3 -36.75 -8.60 -20.10
C LYS A 3 -35.38 -9.06 -19.59
N THR A 4 -34.43 -8.14 -19.51
CA THR A 4 -33.16 -8.34 -18.83
C THR A 4 -33.41 -8.59 -17.35
N THR A 5 -33.05 -9.79 -16.88
CA THR A 5 -33.06 -10.17 -15.47
C THR A 5 -32.13 -9.24 -14.68
N PRO A 6 -32.54 -8.70 -13.52
CA PRO A 6 -31.65 -7.87 -12.72
C PRO A 6 -30.47 -8.72 -12.22
N LYS A 7 -29.25 -8.37 -12.63
CA LYS A 7 -28.03 -8.92 -12.02
C LYS A 7 -28.08 -8.57 -10.52
N THR A 8 -28.20 -9.58 -9.67
CA THR A 8 -28.12 -9.42 -8.21
C THR A 8 -26.83 -8.68 -7.85
N ALA A 9 -26.95 -7.58 -7.12
CA ALA A 9 -25.80 -6.80 -6.66
C ALA A 9 -24.83 -7.71 -5.89
N PRO A 10 -23.52 -7.63 -6.14
CA PRO A 10 -22.54 -8.44 -5.43
C PRO A 10 -22.61 -8.13 -3.93
N LYS A 11 -22.79 -9.16 -3.11
CA LYS A 11 -22.74 -9.02 -1.64
C LYS A 11 -21.31 -8.72 -1.20
N ALA A 12 -21.15 -7.78 -0.27
CA ALA A 12 -19.85 -7.49 0.34
C ALA A 12 -19.27 -8.76 0.99
N LYS A 13 -17.98 -9.02 0.76
CA LYS A 13 -17.25 -10.10 1.44
C LYS A 13 -16.52 -9.50 2.65
N ALA A 14 -16.57 -10.19 3.78
CA ALA A 14 -15.84 -9.82 4.99
C ALA A 14 -14.59 -10.68 5.13
N PHE A 15 -13.46 -10.06 5.46
CA PHE A 15 -12.24 -10.74 5.90
C PHE A 15 -12.07 -10.52 7.41
N ARG A 16 -11.72 -11.57 8.15
CA ARG A 16 -11.44 -11.50 9.59
C ARG A 16 -10.20 -12.33 9.89
N LYS A 17 -9.16 -11.69 10.41
CA LYS A 17 -7.94 -12.34 10.87
C LYS A 17 -8.22 -13.16 12.13
N ALA A 18 -7.67 -14.37 12.23
CA ALA A 18 -7.94 -15.29 13.34
C ALA A 18 -7.30 -14.84 14.67
N ASN A 19 -6.13 -14.19 14.62
CA ASN A 19 -5.40 -13.64 15.77
C ASN A 19 -5.05 -12.17 15.48
N ASP A 20 -5.50 -11.25 16.34
CA ASP A 20 -5.41 -9.80 16.13
C ASP A 20 -4.65 -9.12 17.28
N THR A 21 -3.35 -9.42 17.40
CA THR A 21 -2.45 -8.58 18.20
C THR A 21 -1.94 -7.47 17.29
N ARG A 22 -2.60 -6.31 17.38
CA ARG A 22 -2.18 -5.10 16.69
C ARG A 22 -1.36 -4.20 17.60
N GLU A 23 -0.16 -3.86 17.16
CA GLU A 23 0.63 -2.81 17.78
C GLU A 23 0.30 -1.44 17.17
N LEU A 24 0.15 -0.42 18.02
CA LEU A 24 -0.12 0.96 17.60
C LEU A 24 1.11 1.82 17.91
N ARG A 25 1.59 2.56 16.91
CA ARG A 25 2.82 3.35 17.01
C ARG A 25 2.64 4.75 16.42
N ILE A 26 3.37 5.71 16.96
CA ILE A 26 3.44 7.08 16.45
C ILE A 26 4.92 7.42 16.22
N ALA A 27 5.30 7.60 14.97
CA ALA A 27 6.64 7.94 14.54
C ALA A 27 6.73 9.44 14.24
N LYS A 28 7.28 10.23 15.18
CA LYS A 28 7.54 11.67 14.98
C LYS A 28 8.92 11.96 14.39
N GLN A 29 9.91 11.14 14.76
CA GLN A 29 11.30 11.22 14.32
C GLN A 29 11.85 9.79 14.31
N ALA A 30 11.52 9.03 13.26
CA ALA A 30 11.98 7.65 13.12
C ALA A 30 12.04 7.28 11.63
N SER A 31 12.97 6.41 11.29
CA SER A 31 12.99 5.71 10.00
C SER A 31 11.83 4.70 9.90
N ALA A 32 11.54 4.23 8.69
CA ALA A 32 10.56 3.16 8.48
C ALA A 32 10.91 1.89 9.30
N ARG A 33 12.20 1.55 9.36
CA ARG A 33 12.73 0.40 10.13
C ARG A 33 12.42 0.52 11.61
N GLU A 34 12.72 1.66 12.22
CA GLU A 34 12.46 1.89 13.65
C GLU A 34 10.96 1.94 13.94
N ALA A 35 10.20 2.59 13.05
CA ALA A 35 8.76 2.75 13.22
C ALA A 35 8.01 1.41 13.12
N ILE A 36 8.38 0.54 12.18
CA ILE A 36 7.71 -0.74 11.93
C ILE A 36 8.26 -1.84 12.85
N GLY A 37 9.57 -1.87 13.08
CA GLY A 37 10.23 -2.97 13.78
C GLY A 37 10.29 -4.26 12.94
N PRO A 38 10.61 -5.41 13.56
CA PRO A 38 10.74 -6.68 12.84
C PRO A 38 9.41 -7.16 12.25
N ILE A 39 9.50 -7.89 11.13
CA ILE A 39 8.32 -8.52 10.51
C ILE A 39 8.07 -9.88 11.17
N THR A 40 7.12 -9.91 12.11
CA THR A 40 6.75 -11.14 12.84
C THR A 40 5.54 -11.82 12.21
N PRO A 41 5.54 -13.16 12.06
CA PRO A 41 4.39 -13.91 11.55
C PRO A 41 3.09 -13.60 12.29
N GLY A 42 2.02 -13.31 11.55
CA GLY A 42 0.71 -13.01 12.11
C GLY A 42 0.58 -11.67 12.83
N GLN A 43 1.60 -10.82 12.87
CA GLN A 43 1.54 -9.51 13.52
C GLN A 43 0.92 -8.44 12.62
N ASP A 44 0.19 -7.50 13.24
CA ASP A 44 -0.21 -6.22 12.63
C ASP A 44 0.49 -5.07 13.36
N VAL A 45 1.12 -4.16 12.61
CA VAL A 45 1.71 -2.92 13.13
C VAL A 45 1.06 -1.74 12.43
N PHE A 46 0.36 -0.90 13.19
CA PHE A 46 -0.20 0.35 12.69
C PHE A 46 0.67 1.52 13.16
N VAL A 47 1.10 2.36 12.23
CA VAL A 47 1.99 3.48 12.45
C VAL A 47 1.32 4.75 11.92
N LEU A 48 1.27 5.79 12.74
CA LEU A 48 1.12 7.17 12.27
C LEU A 48 2.51 7.78 12.12
N THR A 49 2.81 8.32 10.95
CA THR A 49 4.04 9.10 10.69
C THR A 49 3.67 10.49 10.20
N PHE A 50 4.52 11.46 10.48
CA PHE A 50 4.39 12.84 9.99
C PHE A 50 5.29 13.07 8.77
N GLY A 51 5.52 12.01 7.98
CA GLY A 51 6.27 12.06 6.74
C GLY A 51 7.78 11.96 6.90
N GLN A 52 8.25 11.30 7.96
CA GLN A 52 9.68 11.05 8.21
C GLN A 52 10.27 10.04 7.23
N PHE A 53 9.43 9.19 6.65
CA PHE A 53 9.79 8.19 5.67
C PHE A 53 8.68 8.06 4.62
N SER A 54 9.05 7.57 3.45
CA SER A 54 8.18 7.37 2.30
C SER A 54 7.69 5.92 2.20
N LEU A 55 6.77 5.66 1.28
CA LEU A 55 6.30 4.30 1.03
C LEU A 55 7.41 3.39 0.46
N ILE A 56 8.39 3.94 -0.27
CA ILE A 56 9.53 3.14 -0.76
C ILE A 56 10.44 2.71 0.38
N ASP A 57 10.57 3.50 1.45
CA ASP A 57 11.35 3.12 2.63
C ASP A 57 10.70 1.96 3.41
N VAL A 58 9.36 1.92 3.42
CA VAL A 58 8.60 0.78 3.97
C VAL A 58 8.87 -0.49 3.15
N LEU A 59 8.83 -0.39 1.81
CA LEU A 59 9.14 -1.52 0.93
C LEU A 59 10.56 -2.05 1.18
N VAL A 60 11.55 -1.16 1.23
CA VAL A 60 12.95 -1.52 1.48
C VAL A 60 13.10 -2.24 2.82
N HIS A 61 12.52 -1.67 3.89
CA HIS A 61 12.57 -2.30 5.21
C HIS A 61 11.98 -3.72 5.21
N VAL A 62 10.82 -3.92 4.58
CA VAL A 62 10.21 -5.26 4.52
C VAL A 62 11.09 -6.24 3.73
N LEU A 63 11.65 -5.82 2.58
CA LEU A 63 12.54 -6.67 1.77
C LEU A 63 13.83 -7.03 2.52
N ASP A 64 14.39 -6.10 3.30
CA ASP A 64 15.55 -6.36 4.15
C ASP A 64 15.26 -7.45 5.20
N GLU A 65 14.04 -7.47 5.75
CA GLU A 65 13.63 -8.43 6.79
C GLU A 65 13.28 -9.81 6.22
N ILE A 66 12.59 -9.86 5.07
CA ILE A 66 12.04 -11.13 4.54
C ILE A 66 12.86 -11.72 3.39
N GLY A 67 13.77 -10.94 2.80
CA GLY A 67 14.54 -11.29 1.61
C GLY A 67 13.81 -11.06 0.29
N PRO A 68 14.39 -11.55 -0.83
CA PRO A 68 13.82 -11.39 -2.17
C PRO A 68 12.36 -11.80 -2.29
N ALA A 69 11.54 -10.97 -2.94
CA ALA A 69 10.10 -11.17 -2.99
C ALA A 69 9.43 -10.63 -4.26
N SER A 70 8.24 -11.15 -4.57
CA SER A 70 7.33 -10.52 -5.53
C SER A 70 6.57 -9.38 -4.88
N VAL A 71 6.31 -8.31 -5.64
CA VAL A 71 5.72 -7.07 -5.16
C VAL A 71 4.56 -6.62 -6.06
N ASP A 72 3.39 -6.41 -5.46
CA ASP A 72 2.27 -5.71 -6.08
C ASP A 72 2.06 -4.36 -5.38
N ILE A 73 1.96 -3.27 -6.15
CA ILE A 73 1.76 -1.91 -5.62
C ILE A 73 0.48 -1.33 -6.20
N SER A 74 -0.38 -0.76 -5.35
CA SER A 74 -1.44 0.14 -5.76
C SER A 74 -1.11 1.55 -5.26
N THR A 75 -1.17 2.56 -6.14
CA THR A 75 -0.96 3.96 -5.77
C THR A 75 -1.70 4.90 -6.72
N TRP A 76 -2.07 6.10 -6.27
CA TRP A 76 -2.71 7.10 -7.14
C TRP A 76 -1.68 7.92 -7.94
N THR A 77 -0.50 8.13 -7.37
CA THR A 77 0.63 8.78 -8.05
C THR A 77 1.96 8.23 -7.55
N ALA A 78 3.03 8.48 -8.30
CA ALA A 78 4.39 8.10 -7.91
C ALA A 78 5.43 9.12 -8.40
N ALA A 79 6.62 9.15 -7.78
CA ALA A 79 7.73 10.05 -8.14
C ALA A 79 8.89 9.30 -8.82
N HIS A 80 9.69 10.00 -9.64
CA HIS A 80 10.76 9.39 -10.46
C HIS A 80 11.83 8.71 -9.60
N ALA A 81 12.24 9.35 -8.50
CA ALA A 81 13.23 8.79 -7.58
C ALA A 81 12.81 7.44 -7.00
N ASP A 82 11.53 7.29 -6.63
CA ASP A 82 11.02 6.05 -6.03
C ASP A 82 10.96 4.89 -7.04
N VAL A 83 10.62 5.18 -8.30
CA VAL A 83 10.66 4.17 -9.36
C VAL A 83 12.09 3.75 -9.70
N GLN A 84 13.04 4.70 -9.72
CA GLN A 84 14.44 4.36 -9.92
C GLN A 84 14.93 3.44 -8.79
N ARG A 85 14.59 3.77 -7.54
CA ARG A 85 14.94 2.94 -6.39
C ARG A 85 14.31 1.54 -6.47
N ALA A 86 13.08 1.43 -6.96
CA ALA A 86 12.46 0.12 -7.23
C ALA A 86 13.18 -0.66 -8.34
N ALA A 87 13.67 0.01 -9.39
CA ALA A 87 14.47 -0.62 -10.44
C ALA A 87 15.84 -1.09 -9.96
N ASP A 88 16.46 -0.33 -9.07
CA ASP A 88 17.72 -0.74 -8.45
C ASP A 88 17.51 -1.99 -7.59
N LEU A 89 16.41 -2.07 -6.84
CA LEU A 89 16.03 -3.26 -6.06
C LEU A 89 15.74 -4.48 -6.95
N MET A 90 15.09 -4.31 -8.10
CA MET A 90 14.92 -5.39 -9.09
C MET A 90 16.26 -5.85 -9.66
N SER A 91 17.14 -4.91 -9.99
CA SER A 91 18.49 -5.21 -10.52
C SER A 91 19.34 -5.95 -9.50
N ALA A 92 19.18 -5.64 -8.21
CA ALA A 92 19.80 -6.36 -7.10
C ALA A 92 19.09 -7.69 -6.76
N ALA A 93 18.10 -8.11 -7.53
CA ALA A 93 17.27 -9.29 -7.31
C ALA A 93 16.53 -9.32 -5.95
N ALA A 94 16.36 -8.16 -5.29
CA ALA A 94 15.53 -8.03 -4.09
C ALA A 94 14.04 -8.05 -4.44
N ILE A 95 13.67 -7.55 -5.62
CA ILE A 95 12.31 -7.69 -6.17
C ILE A 95 12.35 -8.66 -7.34
N THR A 96 11.65 -9.78 -7.23
CA THR A 96 11.64 -10.85 -8.25
C THR A 96 10.56 -10.65 -9.30
N LYS A 97 9.52 -9.89 -8.97
CA LYS A 97 8.42 -9.50 -9.86
C LYS A 97 7.79 -8.23 -9.31
N LEU A 98 7.41 -7.30 -10.20
CA LEU A 98 6.79 -6.04 -9.82
C LEU A 98 5.55 -5.76 -10.68
N ARG A 99 4.43 -5.41 -10.04
CA ARG A 99 3.19 -4.99 -10.69
C ARG A 99 2.62 -3.72 -10.07
N PHE A 100 2.05 -2.86 -10.88
CA PHE A 100 1.44 -1.60 -10.49
C PHE A 100 -0.03 -1.53 -10.90
N VAL A 101 -0.87 -1.15 -9.95
CA VAL A 101 -2.24 -0.71 -10.17
C VAL A 101 -2.31 0.79 -9.89
N VAL A 102 -2.66 1.58 -10.88
CA VAL A 102 -2.71 3.05 -10.78
C VAL A 102 -4.08 3.58 -11.13
N ASP A 103 -4.34 4.85 -10.77
CA ASP A 103 -5.55 5.52 -11.21
C ASP A 103 -5.60 5.65 -12.75
N ARG A 104 -6.79 5.56 -13.34
CA ARG A 104 -7.01 5.71 -14.79
C ARG A 104 -6.46 7.01 -15.40
N SER A 105 -6.34 8.07 -14.61
CA SER A 105 -5.80 9.36 -15.08
C SER A 105 -4.28 9.41 -15.00
N PHE A 106 -3.63 8.43 -14.36
CA PHE A 106 -2.19 8.45 -14.10
C PHE A 106 -1.38 8.49 -15.40
N GLU A 107 -1.72 7.64 -16.38
CA GLU A 107 -1.00 7.61 -17.66
C GLU A 107 -1.10 8.93 -18.44
N THR A 108 -2.23 9.63 -18.34
CA THR A 108 -2.42 10.94 -18.96
C THR A 108 -1.68 12.05 -18.20
N ARG A 109 -1.67 11.98 -16.86
CA ARG A 109 -1.01 12.98 -16.01
C ARG A 109 0.50 12.84 -16.00
N GLN A 110 1.02 11.62 -16.17
CA GLN A 110 2.43 11.26 -16.01
C GLN A 110 2.88 10.34 -17.17
N PRO A 111 2.79 10.79 -18.44
CA PRO A 111 3.06 9.93 -19.60
C PRO A 111 4.54 9.49 -19.68
N GLU A 112 5.48 10.40 -19.43
CA GLU A 112 6.92 10.11 -19.41
C GLU A 112 7.27 9.11 -18.30
N TYR A 113 6.61 9.26 -17.14
CA TYR A 113 6.75 8.35 -16.03
C TYR A 113 6.32 6.93 -16.39
N CYS A 114 5.14 6.78 -17.01
CA CYS A 114 4.63 5.47 -17.41
C CYS A 114 5.51 4.84 -18.49
N ALA A 115 6.03 5.64 -19.43
CA ALA A 115 7.00 5.17 -20.42
C ALA A 115 8.29 4.66 -19.75
N HIS A 116 8.78 5.38 -18.72
CA HIS A 116 9.95 4.97 -17.97
C HIS A 116 9.72 3.69 -17.15
N MET A 117 8.57 3.55 -16.49
CA MET A 117 8.21 2.30 -15.81
C MET A 117 8.17 1.10 -16.76
N ARG A 118 7.55 1.26 -17.94
CA ARG A 118 7.51 0.21 -18.97
C ARG A 118 8.88 -0.15 -19.49
N LEU A 119 9.77 0.83 -19.62
CA LEU A 119 11.16 0.62 -20.00
C LEU A 119 11.92 -0.22 -18.95
N LEU A 120 11.71 0.09 -17.67
CA LEU A 120 12.42 -0.58 -16.56
C LEU A 120 11.86 -1.97 -16.24
N PHE A 121 10.55 -2.15 -16.33
CA PHE A 121 9.83 -3.31 -15.77
C PHE A 121 9.05 -4.13 -16.81
N GLY A 122 9.06 -3.69 -18.07
CA GLY A 122 8.30 -4.30 -19.16
C GLY A 122 6.90 -3.70 -19.33
N GLU A 123 6.33 -3.89 -20.51
CA GLU A 123 5.05 -3.29 -20.91
C GLU A 123 3.89 -3.68 -19.98
N ASP A 124 3.94 -4.89 -19.44
CA ASP A 124 2.91 -5.46 -18.59
C ASP A 124 2.97 -5.00 -17.13
N CYS A 125 3.95 -4.18 -16.72
CA CYS A 125 4.14 -3.86 -15.30
C CYS A 125 3.03 -3.00 -14.69
N ILE A 126 2.16 -2.38 -15.49
CA ILE A 126 1.17 -1.39 -15.03
C ILE A 126 -0.22 -1.66 -15.59
N ARG A 127 -1.25 -1.46 -14.76
CA ARG A 127 -2.67 -1.39 -15.14
C ARG A 127 -3.32 -0.17 -14.52
N ALA A 128 -4.15 0.52 -15.30
CA ALA A 128 -4.80 1.76 -14.88
C ALA A 128 -6.31 1.56 -14.75
N THR A 129 -6.85 1.83 -13.56
CA THR A 129 -8.29 1.68 -13.26
C THR A 129 -8.77 2.78 -12.32
N ARG A 130 -10.07 2.92 -12.09
CA ARG A 130 -10.59 3.88 -11.09
C ARG A 130 -10.26 3.38 -9.69
N THR A 131 -9.12 3.81 -9.14
CA THR A 131 -8.67 3.44 -7.80
C THR A 131 -8.08 4.64 -7.06
N HIS A 132 -8.37 4.70 -5.76
CA HIS A 132 -7.63 5.53 -4.81
C HIS A 132 -7.01 4.68 -3.69
N ALA A 133 -7.07 3.35 -3.84
CA ALA A 133 -6.50 2.40 -2.90
C ALA A 133 -4.98 2.46 -2.97
N LYS A 134 -4.35 2.42 -1.80
CA LYS A 134 -2.89 2.47 -1.67
C LYS A 134 -2.46 1.32 -0.78
N PHE A 135 -1.71 0.40 -1.38
CA PHE A 135 -1.22 -0.77 -0.68
C PHE A 135 0.01 -1.34 -1.39
N ILE A 136 0.78 -2.13 -0.65
CA ILE A 136 1.83 -2.99 -1.19
C ILE A 136 1.57 -4.41 -0.69
N VAL A 137 1.70 -5.39 -1.57
CA VAL A 137 1.75 -6.81 -1.21
C VAL A 137 3.14 -7.33 -1.53
N ILE A 138 3.84 -7.87 -0.54
CA ILE A 138 5.23 -8.34 -0.64
C ILE A 138 5.26 -9.79 -0.19
N ARG A 139 5.62 -10.70 -1.10
CA ARG A 139 5.44 -12.14 -0.88
C ARG A 139 6.64 -12.96 -1.36
N ASN A 140 7.05 -13.90 -0.53
CA ASN A 140 7.95 -14.98 -0.89
C ASN A 140 7.58 -16.27 -0.14
N GLU A 141 8.46 -17.27 -0.18
CA GLU A 141 8.23 -18.54 0.51
C GLU A 141 8.22 -18.41 2.04
N ARG A 142 8.87 -17.37 2.59
CA ARG A 142 9.04 -17.15 4.03
C ARG A 142 7.93 -16.33 4.66
N ALA A 143 7.48 -15.26 3.99
CA ALA A 143 6.54 -14.30 4.55
C ALA A 143 5.58 -13.73 3.50
N ASN A 144 4.41 -13.30 3.97
CA ASN A 144 3.37 -12.66 3.17
C ASN A 144 2.93 -11.37 3.85
N VAL A 145 3.51 -10.26 3.41
CA VAL A 145 3.33 -8.95 4.03
C VAL A 145 2.40 -8.09 3.19
N VAL A 146 1.40 -7.49 3.84
CA VAL A 146 0.50 -6.50 3.26
C VAL A 146 0.71 -5.18 3.96
N VAL A 147 1.06 -4.16 3.20
CA VAL A 147 1.14 -2.77 3.66
C VAL A 147 -0.11 -2.04 3.17
N ARG A 148 -0.92 -1.50 4.07
CA ARG A 148 -2.03 -0.59 3.76
C ARG A 148 -1.64 0.81 4.20
N THR A 149 -1.88 1.80 3.36
CA THR A 149 -1.37 3.15 3.64
C THR A 149 -2.27 4.23 3.08
N SER A 150 -2.11 5.45 3.58
CA SER A 150 -2.59 6.67 2.92
C SER A 150 -1.56 7.28 1.95
N MET A 151 -0.30 6.85 2.05
CA MET A 151 0.83 7.37 1.26
C MET A 151 0.73 6.98 -0.22
N ASN A 152 1.03 7.93 -1.09
CA ASN A 152 1.39 7.61 -2.47
C ASN A 152 2.85 7.13 -2.53
N LEU A 153 3.28 6.58 -3.68
CA LEU A 153 4.66 6.16 -3.93
C LEU A 153 5.55 7.36 -4.29
N ASN A 154 5.60 8.32 -3.38
CA ASN A 154 6.45 9.51 -3.40
C ASN A 154 6.74 9.96 -1.96
N GLU A 155 7.62 10.93 -1.79
CA GLU A 155 7.77 11.60 -0.50
C GLU A 155 6.48 12.33 -0.12
N ASN A 156 5.96 12.01 1.08
CA ASN A 156 4.76 12.60 1.64
C ASN A 156 5.09 13.19 3.02
N PRO A 157 5.58 14.45 3.11
CA PRO A 157 5.89 15.13 4.37
C PRO A 157 4.60 15.57 5.09
N ARG A 158 3.66 14.64 5.32
CA ARG A 158 2.33 14.84 5.90
C ARG A 158 2.04 13.77 6.95
N LEU A 159 0.98 13.99 7.72
CA LEU A 159 0.43 12.93 8.57
C LEU A 159 -0.13 11.81 7.67
N GLU A 160 0.44 10.62 7.79
CA GLU A 160 0.11 9.45 7.00
C GLU A 160 -0.04 8.24 7.93
N ASN A 161 -0.97 7.35 7.59
CA ASN A 161 -1.08 6.06 8.24
C ASN A 161 -0.40 4.98 7.41
N VAL A 162 0.31 4.07 8.06
CA VAL A 162 0.89 2.86 7.48
C VAL A 162 0.53 1.69 8.37
N GLU A 163 -0.04 0.65 7.81
CA GLU A 163 -0.37 -0.59 8.52
C GLU A 163 0.33 -1.75 7.82
N VAL A 164 1.23 -2.42 8.54
CA VAL A 164 2.01 -3.56 8.07
C VAL A 164 1.44 -4.82 8.71
N SER A 165 0.90 -5.72 7.89
CA SER A 165 0.27 -6.97 8.32
C SER A 165 1.03 -8.16 7.72
N GLU A 166 1.58 -9.04 8.54
CA GLU A 166 2.00 -10.37 8.09
C GLU A 166 0.78 -11.31 8.15
N SER A 167 0.33 -11.77 6.98
CA SER A 167 -0.83 -12.64 6.80
C SER A 167 -0.89 -13.18 5.37
N ARG A 168 -0.71 -14.50 5.23
CA ARG A 168 -0.87 -15.21 3.96
C ARG A 168 -2.25 -15.00 3.33
N GLU A 169 -3.31 -15.23 4.10
CA GLU A 169 -4.69 -15.14 3.59
C GLU A 169 -5.01 -13.74 3.07
N PHE A 170 -4.48 -12.71 3.76
CA PHE A 170 -4.75 -11.33 3.38
C PHE A 170 -3.94 -10.91 2.15
N ALA A 171 -2.68 -11.35 2.06
CA ALA A 171 -1.84 -11.15 0.90
C ALA A 171 -2.41 -11.87 -0.33
N GLU A 172 -2.88 -13.11 -0.19
CA GLU A 172 -3.55 -13.86 -1.25
C GLU A 172 -4.82 -13.16 -1.73
N TRP A 173 -5.61 -12.58 -0.81
CA TRP A 173 -6.80 -11.82 -1.17
C TRP A 173 -6.46 -10.58 -2.00
N PHE A 174 -5.50 -9.76 -1.56
CA PHE A 174 -5.10 -8.56 -2.33
C PHE A 174 -4.44 -8.92 -3.66
N THR A 175 -3.54 -9.90 -3.68
CA THR A 175 -2.95 -10.39 -4.94
C THR A 175 -4.05 -10.89 -5.89
N GLY A 176 -5.08 -11.59 -5.39
CA GLY A 176 -6.22 -12.01 -6.22
C GLY A 176 -7.01 -10.84 -6.81
N VAL A 177 -7.11 -9.70 -6.11
CA VAL A 177 -7.67 -8.45 -6.66
C VAL A 177 -6.78 -7.91 -7.79
N VAL A 178 -5.46 -7.88 -7.58
CA VAL A 178 -4.50 -7.43 -8.61
C VAL A 178 -4.53 -8.36 -9.82
N ASP A 179 -4.58 -9.68 -9.62
CA ASP A 179 -4.70 -10.68 -10.67
C ASP A 179 -5.97 -10.46 -11.51
N ALA A 180 -7.10 -10.22 -10.86
CA ALA A 180 -8.36 -9.93 -11.56
C ALA A 180 -8.28 -8.63 -12.39
N ILE A 181 -7.64 -7.58 -11.87
CA ILE A 181 -7.43 -6.32 -12.61
C ILE A 181 -6.54 -6.57 -13.84
N PHE A 182 -5.45 -7.32 -13.69
CA PHE A 182 -4.52 -7.62 -14.76
C PHE A 182 -5.10 -8.56 -15.82
N ALA A 183 -6.08 -9.40 -15.45
CA ALA A 183 -6.81 -10.24 -16.39
C ALA A 183 -7.93 -9.48 -17.13
N ASP A 184 -8.53 -8.46 -16.51
CA ASP A 184 -9.63 -7.67 -17.10
C ASP A 184 -9.13 -6.52 -17.98
N LEU A 185 -7.96 -5.95 -17.66
CA LEU A 185 -7.43 -4.77 -18.33
C LEU A 185 -6.18 -5.10 -19.14
N GLU A 186 -6.13 -4.56 -20.35
CA GLU A 186 -4.94 -4.57 -21.19
C GLU A 186 -3.99 -3.41 -20.82
N PRO A 187 -2.68 -3.53 -21.06
CA PRO A 187 -1.77 -2.40 -20.98
C PRO A 187 -2.26 -1.23 -21.83
N ARG A 188 -2.01 0.02 -21.38
CA ARG A 188 -2.38 1.28 -22.07
C ARG A 188 -3.89 1.49 -22.27
N HIS A 189 -4.75 0.67 -21.68
CA HIS A 189 -6.20 0.86 -21.71
C HIS A 189 -6.69 1.31 -20.34
N ASN A 190 -7.34 2.49 -20.30
CA ASN A 190 -7.75 3.15 -19.06
C ASN A 190 -9.26 2.97 -18.75
N GLU A 191 -9.96 2.12 -19.50
CA GLU A 191 -11.40 1.92 -19.40
C GLU A 191 -11.71 0.61 -18.70
N SER A 192 -12.20 0.69 -17.46
CA SER A 192 -12.79 -0.47 -16.78
C SER A 192 -14.20 -0.71 -17.31
N ALA A 193 -14.54 -1.96 -17.68
CA ALA A 193 -15.90 -2.34 -18.07
C ALA A 193 -16.94 -2.15 -16.94
N LEU A 194 -16.49 -2.03 -15.69
CA LEU A 194 -17.31 -1.82 -14.49
C LEU A 194 -17.61 -0.33 -14.25
N ASN A 195 -18.73 0.15 -14.80
CA ASN A 195 -19.31 1.44 -14.42
C ASN A 195 -20.34 1.24 -13.29
N LEU A 196 -19.86 0.96 -12.07
CA LEU A 196 -20.74 0.87 -10.90
C LEU A 196 -21.21 2.29 -10.51
N PRO A 197 -22.52 2.54 -10.38
CA PRO A 197 -23.02 3.83 -9.92
C PRO A 197 -22.50 4.11 -8.50
N SER A 198 -22.05 5.35 -8.23
CA SER A 198 -21.76 5.74 -6.85
C SER A 198 -23.07 5.70 -6.05
N LEU A 199 -23.01 5.19 -4.83
CA LEU A 199 -24.15 5.29 -3.89
C LEU A 199 -24.25 6.69 -3.26
N GLN A 200 -23.35 7.61 -3.62
CA GLN A 200 -23.21 8.95 -3.07
C GLN A 200 -23.45 9.98 -4.17
N GLU A 201 -24.66 10.52 -4.22
CA GLU A 201 -24.93 11.89 -4.66
C GLU A 201 -25.35 12.69 -3.43
N SER A 202 -24.37 13.24 -2.70
CA SER A 202 -24.46 14.44 -1.84
C SER A 202 -23.24 14.48 -0.89
N PHE A 203 -22.42 15.52 -0.99
CA PHE A 203 -21.45 15.85 0.07
C PHE A 203 -22.11 16.86 1.02
N ASP A 204 -22.24 16.46 2.29
CA ASP A 204 -22.37 17.38 3.41
C ASP A 204 -21.60 16.75 4.59
N PHE A 205 -20.34 17.16 4.77
CA PHE A 205 -19.52 16.64 5.87
C PHE A 205 -20.05 17.21 7.19
N ARG A 206 -20.37 16.37 8.17
CA ARG A 206 -20.52 16.77 9.59
C ARG A 206 -19.31 16.26 10.39
N GLU A 207 -18.92 17.06 11.39
CA GLU A 207 -17.72 16.95 12.23
C GLU A 207 -17.42 15.51 12.71
N CYS A 208 -16.15 15.11 12.65
CA CYS A 208 -15.66 13.81 13.14
C CYS A 208 -14.70 14.04 14.32
N GLU A 209 -14.94 13.34 15.43
CA GLU A 209 -14.08 13.32 16.62
C GLU A 209 -13.48 11.92 16.85
N ALA A 210 -12.25 11.87 17.37
CA ALA A 210 -11.62 10.66 17.86
C ALA A 210 -11.55 10.70 19.40
N GLN A 211 -11.97 9.63 20.08
CA GLN A 211 -11.84 9.55 21.54
C GLN A 211 -10.36 9.35 21.94
N ALA A 212 -9.93 10.02 23.01
CA ALA A 212 -8.57 9.93 23.53
C ALA A 212 -8.25 8.50 24.00
N ILE A 213 -7.17 7.94 23.48
CA ILE A 213 -6.55 6.72 24.03
C ILE A 213 -5.77 7.15 25.29
N PRO A 214 -5.95 6.48 26.45
CA PRO A 214 -5.19 6.82 27.66
C PRO A 214 -3.69 6.66 27.43
N LEU A 215 -2.90 7.71 27.68
CA LEU A 215 -1.43 7.69 27.52
C LEU A 215 -0.75 6.53 28.27
N SER A 216 -1.36 6.05 29.37
CA SER A 216 -0.88 4.90 30.14
C SER A 216 -0.90 3.56 29.38
N THR A 217 -1.63 3.46 28.26
CA THR A 217 -1.67 2.27 27.42
C THR A 217 -0.66 2.32 26.27
N LEU A 218 0.06 3.43 26.11
CA LEU A 218 1.11 3.57 25.10
C LEU A 218 2.44 3.22 25.76
N THR A 219 3.07 2.15 25.28
CA THR A 219 4.44 1.80 25.70
C THR A 219 5.40 2.86 25.16
N VAL A 220 6.02 3.63 26.05
CA VAL A 220 7.10 4.56 25.68
C VAL A 220 8.41 3.77 25.70
N PRO A 221 9.13 3.62 24.58
CA PRO A 221 10.46 3.04 24.61
C PRO A 221 11.38 4.00 25.40
N GLU A 222 12.08 3.49 26.41
CA GLU A 222 13.05 4.29 27.18
C GLU A 222 14.18 4.77 26.26
N THR A 223 14.29 6.09 26.06
CA THR A 223 15.41 6.70 25.34
C THR A 223 16.56 7.01 26.30
N THR A 224 17.72 6.42 26.07
CA THR A 224 18.90 6.39 26.98
C THR A 224 19.80 7.64 26.95
N HIS A 225 19.34 8.81 26.53
CA HIS A 225 20.24 9.97 26.37
C HIS A 225 19.82 11.18 27.20
N VAL A 226 20.55 11.37 28.31
CA VAL A 226 20.59 12.62 29.07
C VAL A 226 21.39 13.64 28.25
N LEU A 227 20.70 14.67 27.73
CA LEU A 227 21.35 15.82 27.11
C LEU A 227 21.94 16.70 28.23
N THR A 228 23.22 16.52 28.56
CA THR A 228 23.97 17.52 29.33
C THR A 228 24.29 18.71 28.43
N ARG A 229 23.66 19.86 28.74
CA ARG A 229 24.01 21.15 28.13
C ARG A 229 25.25 21.71 28.81
N SER A 230 26.30 21.94 28.02
CA SER A 230 27.42 22.85 28.32
C SER A 230 27.11 24.25 27.83
#